data_AF-A0A2V9GA72-F1
#
_entry.id   AF-A0A2V9GA72-F1
#
_cell.length_a   1.000
_cell.length_b   1.000
_cell.length_c   1.000
_cell.angle_alpha   90.00
_cell.angle_beta   90.00
_cell.angle_gamma   90.00
#
_symmetry.space_group_name_H-M   'P 1'
#
loop_
_entity.id
_entity.type
_entity.pdbx_description
1 polymer ?
#
loop_
_entity_poly.entity_id
_entity_poly.type
_entity_poly.pdbx_seq_one_letter_code
_entity_poly.pdbx_strand_id
1 'polypeptide(L)'
;MKRVIELLLVLLSAVLLPAGLACNTVDGLWQGKIKQNNREYRIVLRIGSTSSLDSPDTGKLGIPILSVSNEHNSLSFVLDDLKISFRGKLSEDQSKLVGE
;
A
#
# COMPACT_ATOMS: atom_id res chain seq x y z
N MET A 1 25.62 10.01 -46.58
CA MET A 1 24.30 10.63 -46.30
C MET A 1 23.28 9.64 -45.74
N LYS A 2 23.06 8.46 -46.35
CA LYS A 2 22.14 7.42 -45.80
C LYS A 2 22.41 6.99 -44.34
N ARG A 3 23.68 6.79 -43.96
CA ARG A 3 24.05 6.35 -42.59
C ARG A 3 23.88 7.40 -41.48
N VAL A 4 23.85 8.69 -41.83
CA VAL A 4 23.60 9.78 -40.86
C VAL A 4 22.10 9.94 -40.62
N ILE A 5 21.27 9.65 -41.64
CA ILE A 5 19.80 9.68 -41.56
C ILE A 5 19.28 8.48 -40.74
N GLU A 6 19.92 7.31 -40.85
CA GLU A 6 19.58 6.13 -40.01
C GLU A 6 19.91 6.34 -38.53
N LEU A 7 21.03 7.00 -38.20
CA LEU A 7 21.35 7.33 -36.81
C LEU A 7 20.38 8.35 -36.19
N LEU A 8 19.82 9.25 -37.00
CA LEU A 8 18.85 10.26 -36.55
C LEU A 8 17.43 9.69 -36.35
N LEU A 9 17.11 8.57 -37.02
CA LEU A 9 15.82 7.87 -36.88
C LEU A 9 15.76 6.95 -35.66
N VAL A 10 16.88 6.42 -35.17
CA VAL A 10 16.94 5.56 -33.97
C VAL A 10 16.88 6.39 -32.67
N LEU A 11 17.29 7.65 -32.70
CA LEU A 11 17.24 8.55 -31.54
C LEU A 11 15.83 9.14 -31.28
N LEU A 12 14.92 9.10 -32.26
CA LEU A 12 13.57 9.67 -32.12
C LEU A 12 12.54 8.67 -31.54
N SER A 13 12.84 7.38 -31.52
CA SER A 13 11.94 6.33 -30.99
C SER A 13 12.11 6.04 -29.50
N ALA A 14 13.03 6.72 -28.81
CA ALA A 14 13.39 6.42 -27.41
C ALA A 14 12.59 7.19 -26.34
N VAL A 15 11.69 8.11 -26.70
CA VAL A 15 11.00 8.94 -25.68
C VAL A 15 9.51 9.01 -25.94
N LEU A 16 8.83 7.88 -25.72
CA LEU A 16 7.46 7.90 -25.24
C LEU A 16 7.23 6.64 -24.40
N LEU A 17 7.95 6.54 -23.27
CA LEU A 17 7.42 5.74 -22.17
C LEU A 17 6.19 6.50 -21.68
N PRO A 18 4.95 5.99 -21.82
CA PRO A 18 3.91 6.45 -20.93
C PRO A 18 4.44 6.09 -19.53
N ALA A 19 4.88 7.10 -18.78
CA ALA A 19 4.91 6.99 -17.34
C ALA A 19 3.44 6.82 -16.97
N GLY A 20 2.98 5.56 -17.00
CA GLY A 20 1.67 5.19 -16.54
C GLY A 20 1.53 5.83 -15.18
N LEU A 21 0.50 6.65 -15.02
CA LEU A 21 0.14 7.20 -13.72
C LEU A 21 -0.13 5.99 -12.84
N ALA A 22 0.89 5.56 -12.10
CA ALA A 22 0.75 4.55 -11.08
C ALA A 22 -0.06 5.23 -9.99
N CYS A 23 -1.38 5.14 -10.13
CA CYS A 23 -2.33 5.58 -9.13
C CYS A 23 -2.21 4.58 -7.99
N ASN A 24 -1.21 4.78 -7.14
CA ASN A 24 -0.96 3.96 -5.95
C ASN A 24 -1.95 4.34 -4.85
N THR A 25 -3.23 4.51 -5.18
CA THR A 25 -4.24 4.87 -4.19
C THR A 25 -4.44 3.66 -3.30
N VAL A 26 -3.89 3.75 -2.10
CA VAL A 26 -4.02 2.77 -1.01
C VAL A 26 -5.44 2.80 -0.41
N ASP A 27 -6.28 3.73 -0.85
CA ASP A 27 -7.66 3.86 -0.40
C ASP A 27 -8.42 2.55 -0.62
N GLY A 28 -9.16 2.12 0.40
CA GLY A 28 -9.87 0.84 0.36
C GLY A 28 -10.11 0.22 1.73
N LEU A 29 -10.72 -0.97 1.68
CA LEU A 29 -10.91 -1.84 2.83
C LEU A 29 -9.91 -2.99 2.76
N TRP A 30 -9.04 -3.07 3.75
CA TRP A 30 -7.97 -4.03 3.83
C TRP A 30 -8.19 -4.95 5.01
N GLN A 31 -7.98 -6.25 4.80
CA GLN A 31 -8.08 -7.25 5.86
C GLN A 31 -6.72 -7.87 6.10
N GLY A 32 -6.39 -8.06 7.38
CA GLY A 32 -5.14 -8.64 7.80
C GLY A 32 -5.27 -9.42 9.09
N LYS A 33 -4.15 -10.00 9.50
CA LYS A 33 -4.00 -10.68 10.78
C LYS A 33 -2.75 -10.17 11.47
N ILE A 34 -2.84 -9.98 12.78
CA ILE A 34 -1.70 -9.72 13.65
C ILE A 34 -1.52 -10.91 14.59
N LYS A 35 -0.27 -11.24 14.95
CA LYS A 35 0.02 -12.31 15.91
C LYS A 35 0.53 -11.70 17.21
N GLN A 36 -0.16 -11.96 18.32
CA GLN A 36 0.24 -11.53 19.65
C GLN A 36 0.02 -12.65 20.67
N ASN A 37 0.99 -12.93 21.53
CA ASN A 37 0.93 -13.99 22.54
C ASN A 37 0.52 -15.35 21.95
N ASN A 38 1.08 -15.69 20.78
CA ASN A 38 0.78 -16.92 20.04
C ASN A 38 -0.69 -17.08 19.59
N ARG A 39 -1.48 -15.99 19.62
CA ARG A 39 -2.83 -15.91 19.04
C ARG A 39 -2.83 -14.98 17.83
N GLU A 40 -3.63 -15.31 16.82
CA GLU A 40 -3.92 -14.43 15.70
C GLU A 40 -5.17 -13.60 15.98
N TYR A 41 -5.13 -12.32 15.62
CA TYR A 41 -6.28 -11.42 15.67
C TYR A 41 -6.50 -10.81 14.29
N ARG A 42 -7.75 -10.82 13.84
CA ARG A 42 -8.17 -10.16 12.61
C ARG A 42 -8.16 -8.66 12.81
N ILE A 43 -7.76 -7.95 11.76
CA ILE A 43 -7.84 -6.50 11.66
C ILE A 43 -8.47 -6.10 10.33
N VAL A 44 -9.20 -4.99 10.34
CA VAL A 44 -9.74 -4.36 9.13
C VAL A 44 -9.26 -2.91 9.11
N LEU A 45 -8.51 -2.53 8.08
CA LEU A 45 -8.14 -1.15 7.84
C LEU A 45 -9.09 -0.54 6.81
N ARG A 46 -9.67 0.60 7.15
CA ARG A 46 -10.35 1.48 6.21
C ARG A 46 -9.40 2.63 5.91
N ILE A 47 -8.98 2.76 4.67
CA ILE A 47 -8.09 3.84 4.20
C ILE A 47 -8.88 4.71 3.24
N GLY A 48 -8.84 6.02 3.47
CA GLY A 48 -9.56 7.04 2.72
C GLY A 48 -9.57 8.36 3.49
N SER A 49 -10.56 9.22 3.24
CA SER A 49 -10.66 10.53 3.89
C SER A 49 -10.67 10.49 5.42
N THR A 50 -11.17 9.39 6.00
CA THR A 50 -11.07 9.12 7.44
C THR A 50 -10.59 7.69 7.60
N SER A 51 -9.30 7.55 7.94
CA SER A 51 -8.66 6.24 8.04
C SER A 51 -8.79 5.67 9.46
N SER A 52 -9.15 4.40 9.55
CA SER A 52 -9.42 3.73 10.83
C SER A 52 -9.04 2.25 10.82
N LEU A 53 -8.76 1.72 12.00
CA LEU A 53 -8.52 0.30 12.26
C LEU A 53 -9.65 -0.28 13.12
N ASP A 54 -10.19 -1.41 12.67
CA ASP A 54 -11.13 -2.24 13.41
C ASP A 54 -10.44 -3.56 13.81
N SER A 55 -10.70 -4.05 15.02
CA SER A 55 -10.30 -5.37 15.52
C SER A 55 -11.55 -6.18 15.89
N PRO A 56 -12.12 -6.94 14.94
CA PRO A 56 -13.35 -7.70 15.16
C PRO A 56 -13.27 -8.68 16.34
N ASP A 57 -12.11 -9.27 16.57
CA ASP A 57 -11.92 -10.30 17.61
C ASP A 57 -11.84 -9.71 19.02
N THR A 58 -11.56 -8.40 19.15
CA THR A 58 -11.50 -7.70 20.44
C THR A 58 -12.61 -6.65 20.60
N GLY A 59 -13.46 -6.48 19.59
CA GLY A 59 -14.56 -5.50 19.58
C GLY A 59 -14.13 -4.04 19.50
N LYS A 60 -12.83 -3.74 19.34
CA LYS A 60 -12.34 -2.37 19.20
C LYS A 60 -12.55 -1.90 17.76
N LEU A 61 -13.40 -0.91 17.55
CA LEU A 61 -13.74 -0.40 16.22
C LEU A 61 -13.40 1.10 16.12
N GLY A 62 -13.08 1.57 14.93
CA GLY A 62 -12.89 2.97 14.61
C GLY A 62 -11.62 3.59 15.18
N ILE A 63 -10.59 2.79 15.50
CA ILE A 63 -9.32 3.31 16.04
C ILE A 63 -8.69 4.24 14.99
N PRO A 64 -8.48 5.54 15.27
CA PRO A 64 -7.94 6.47 14.29
C PRO A 64 -6.51 6.09 13.86
N ILE A 65 -6.26 6.17 12.56
CA ILE A 65 -4.91 6.03 11.99
C ILE A 65 -4.35 7.43 11.74
N LEU A 66 -3.19 7.74 12.33
CA LEU A 66 -2.51 9.03 12.19
C LEU A 66 -1.84 9.20 10.84
N SER A 67 -1.20 8.13 10.36
CA SER A 67 -0.48 8.14 9.09
C SER A 67 -0.50 6.77 8.46
N VAL A 68 -0.55 6.78 7.12
CA VAL A 68 -0.45 5.61 6.26
C VAL A 68 0.66 5.88 5.25
N SER A 69 1.61 4.97 5.11
CA SER A 69 2.64 4.99 4.07
C SER A 69 2.59 3.68 3.28
N ASN A 70 2.64 3.78 1.95
CA ASN A 70 2.82 2.64 1.07
C ASN A 70 4.11 2.84 0.27
N GLU A 71 5.11 2.05 0.62
CA GLU A 71 6.41 2.05 -0.04
C GLU A 71 6.76 0.63 -0.46
N HIS A 72 7.16 0.45 -1.72
CA HIS A 72 7.62 -0.84 -2.24
C HIS A 72 6.66 -2.00 -1.98
N ASN A 73 5.34 -1.76 -2.15
CA ASN A 73 4.28 -2.75 -1.89
C ASN A 73 4.18 -3.19 -0.41
N SER A 74 4.70 -2.36 0.50
CA SER A 74 4.57 -2.52 1.93
C SER A 74 3.78 -1.36 2.51
N LEU A 75 2.66 -1.70 3.16
CA LEU A 75 1.84 -0.76 3.90
C LEU A 75 2.35 -0.64 5.33
N SER A 76 2.58 0.58 5.79
CA SER A 76 2.86 0.91 7.19
C SER A 76 1.86 1.93 7.70
N PHE A 77 1.41 1.78 8.95
CA PHE A 77 0.55 2.77 9.59
C PHE A 77 0.85 2.96 11.08
N VAL A 78 0.50 4.14 11.59
CA VAL A 78 0.66 4.53 13.00
C VAL A 78 -0.71 4.80 13.61
N LEU A 79 -0.99 4.16 14.75
CA LEU A 79 -2.19 4.42 15.55
C LEU A 79 -1.96 5.57 16.53
N ASP A 80 -2.98 6.41 16.71
CA ASP A 80 -2.91 7.63 17.53
C ASP A 80 -2.56 7.34 19.00
N ASP A 81 -3.28 6.42 19.62
CA ASP A 81 -3.24 6.24 21.07
C ASP A 81 -2.20 5.22 21.56
N LEU A 82 -1.59 4.43 20.66
CA LEU A 82 -0.90 3.20 21.06
C LEU A 82 0.60 3.14 20.71
N LYS A 83 1.14 4.09 19.93
CA LYS A 83 2.50 3.98 19.34
C LYS A 83 2.77 2.62 18.66
N ILE A 84 1.70 1.92 18.27
CA ILE A 84 1.79 0.65 17.56
C ILE A 84 2.01 1.01 16.09
N SER A 85 3.14 0.59 15.56
CA SER A 85 3.40 0.53 14.13
C SER A 85 3.07 -0.88 13.62
N PHE A 86 2.41 -0.95 12.48
CA PHE A 86 2.23 -2.20 11.74
C PHE A 86 2.95 -2.08 10.40
N ARG A 87 3.56 -3.17 9.94
CA ARG A 87 4.11 -3.27 8.59
C ARG A 87 3.64 -4.55 7.93
N GLY A 88 2.88 -4.41 6.85
CA GLY A 88 2.39 -5.53 6.05
C GLY A 88 2.84 -5.44 4.60
N LYS A 89 2.92 -6.59 3.94
CA LYS A 89 2.97 -6.68 2.48
C LYS A 89 1.56 -6.76 1.94
N LEU A 90 1.32 -6.02 0.87
CA LEU A 90 0.11 -6.09 0.08
C LEU A 90 0.15 -7.33 -0.81
N SER A 91 -0.96 -8.05 -0.91
CA SER A 91 -1.13 -9.03 -1.98
C SER A 91 -1.17 -8.34 -3.35
N GLU A 92 -0.83 -9.10 -4.40
CA GLU A 92 -0.79 -8.59 -5.79
C GLU A 92 -2.14 -8.04 -6.25
N ASP A 93 -3.23 -8.66 -5.79
CA ASP A 93 -4.62 -8.23 -6.02
C ASP A 93 -5.08 -7.11 -5.09
N GLN A 94 -4.20 -6.62 -4.21
CA GLN A 94 -4.49 -5.50 -3.30
C GLN A 94 -5.74 -5.73 -2.42
N SER A 95 -5.99 -6.99 -2.01
CA SER A 95 -7.14 -7.34 -1.16
C SER A 95 -6.75 -7.80 0.25
N LYS A 96 -5.46 -8.12 0.47
CA LYS A 96 -4.96 -8.71 1.71
C LYS A 96 -3.67 -8.06 2.18
N LEU A 97 -3.55 -7.93 3.50
CA LEU A 97 -2.31 -7.57 4.18
C LEU A 97 -1.80 -8.76 4.98
N VAL A 98 -0.55 -9.13 4.71
CA VAL A 98 0.20 -10.11 5.52
C VAL A 98 1.39 -9.38 6.12
N GLY A 99 1.42 -9.25 7.44
CA GLY A 99 2.42 -8.46 8.16
C GLY A 99 2.62 -8.95 9.57
N GLU A 100 3.67 -8.44 10.22
CA GLU A 100 3.98 -8.65 11.63
C GLU A 100 3.63 -7.41 12.45
#